data_AF-A0AA39L1U2-F1
#
_entry.id   AF-A0AA39L1U2-F1
#
_cell.length_a   1.000
_cell.length_b   1.000
_cell.length_c   1.000
_cell.angle_alpha   90.00
_cell.angle_beta   90.00
_cell.angle_gamma   90.00
#
_symmetry.space_group_name_H-M   'P 1'
#
loop_
_entity.id
_entity.type
_entity.pdbx_description
1 polymer ?
#
loop_
_entity_poly.entity_id
_entity_poly.type
_entity_poly.pdbx_seq_one_letter_code
_entity_poly.pdbx_strand_id
1 'polypeptide(L)'
;MALKVLSMVDVIRLKQVDHVKNEISILKEVKHPFIVNITWTLCGTPEYLAPEIIQSKGHNKAVDWWALGVLIYEMLVGYPPFFDDNPFGIYEKILGGRIEWPKHVDPIAKDLIKKLLIADRTKRLGNMRQGAEDVKRHRWFKLIDWILVPQRLLNPPIGPRVKAPGDASCFDDYPETDWRSQPPLPPEELALFQDF
;
A
#
# COMPACT_ATOMS: atom_id res chain seq x y z
N MET A 1 1.26 47.17 -4.08
CA MET A 1 0.80 46.35 -5.22
C MET A 1 2.00 45.75 -5.97
N ALA A 2 2.78 44.97 -5.25
CA ALA A 2 3.91 44.19 -5.75
C ALA A 2 3.94 42.91 -4.93
N LEU A 3 4.39 41.82 -5.54
CA LEU A 3 4.35 40.42 -5.07
C LEU A 3 3.05 39.69 -5.45
N LYS A 4 2.88 39.58 -6.77
CA LYS A 4 2.35 38.39 -7.43
C LYS A 4 3.01 37.14 -6.85
N VAL A 5 2.20 36.14 -6.52
CA VAL A 5 2.38 34.75 -6.95
C VAL A 5 3.84 34.24 -6.84
N LEU A 6 4.30 34.00 -5.62
CA LEU A 6 5.28 32.95 -5.37
C LEU A 6 4.50 31.81 -4.77
N SER A 7 4.14 30.87 -5.64
CA SER A 7 3.46 29.66 -5.24
C SER A 7 4.37 28.88 -4.29
N MET A 8 3.80 28.27 -3.25
CA MET A 8 4.49 27.32 -2.37
C MET A 8 5.19 26.19 -3.17
N VAL A 9 4.77 26.01 -4.43
CA VAL A 9 5.29 25.05 -5.41
C VAL A 9 6.70 25.44 -5.89
N ASP A 10 7.07 26.72 -5.96
CA ASP A 10 8.39 27.15 -6.45
C ASP A 10 9.48 27.14 -5.36
N VAL A 11 9.09 27.34 -4.09
CA VAL A 11 10.02 27.31 -2.94
C VAL A 11 10.43 25.87 -2.58
N ILE A 12 9.56 24.89 -2.82
CA ILE A 12 9.84 23.46 -2.56
C ILE A 12 10.59 22.82 -3.75
N ARG A 13 10.35 23.29 -4.98
CA ARG A 13 10.86 22.66 -6.21
C ARG A 13 12.29 23.04 -6.59
N LEU A 14 12.81 24.20 -6.16
CA LEU A 14 14.12 24.72 -6.58
C LEU A 14 15.31 24.42 -5.63
N LYS A 15 15.11 23.74 -4.49
CA LYS A 15 16.22 23.35 -3.59
C LYS A 15 16.23 21.89 -3.12
N GLN A 16 15.16 21.12 -3.33
CA GLN A 16 15.14 19.70 -2.95
C GLN A 16 15.23 18.74 -4.13
N VAL A 17 14.81 19.12 -5.34
CA VAL A 17 14.68 18.16 -6.44
C VAL A 17 16.02 17.61 -6.88
N ASP A 18 17.04 18.45 -7.04
CA ASP A 18 18.37 17.98 -7.46
C ASP A 18 19.10 17.25 -6.32
N HIS A 19 18.93 17.69 -5.08
CA HIS A 19 19.51 17.01 -3.91
C HIS A 19 18.90 15.60 -3.74
N VAL A 20 17.57 15.49 -3.86
CA VAL A 20 16.84 14.22 -3.79
C VAL A 20 17.17 13.32 -4.98
N LYS A 21 17.29 13.86 -6.21
CA LYS A 21 17.72 13.08 -7.37
C LYS A 21 19.14 12.54 -7.21
N ASN A 22 20.05 13.35 -6.68
CA ASN A 22 21.44 12.96 -6.46
C ASN A 22 21.54 11.91 -5.34
N GLU A 23 20.81 12.08 -4.23
CA GLU A 23 20.69 11.07 -3.16
C GLU A 23 20.07 9.76 -3.68
N ILE A 24 19.02 9.82 -4.52
CA ILE A 24 18.45 8.63 -5.16
C ILE A 24 19.47 7.94 -6.06
N SER A 25 20.30 8.68 -6.80
CA SER A 25 21.32 8.10 -7.68
C SER A 25 22.42 7.39 -6.87
N ILE A 26 22.88 8.02 -5.78
CA ILE A 26 23.86 7.42 -4.86
C ILE A 26 23.27 6.17 -4.18
N LEU A 27 22.02 6.24 -3.72
CA LEU A 27 21.35 5.09 -3.08
C LEU A 27 21.06 3.94 -4.04
N LYS A 28 20.99 4.19 -5.36
CA LYS A 28 20.88 3.13 -6.38
C LYS A 28 22.20 2.41 -6.63
N GLU A 29 23.34 3.09 -6.47
CA GLU A 29 24.67 2.51 -6.73
C GLU A 29 25.28 1.80 -5.51
N VAL A 30 24.86 2.14 -4.28
CA VAL A 30 25.41 1.50 -3.07
C VAL A 30 24.61 0.24 -2.68
N LYS A 31 25.03 -0.94 -3.18
CA LYS A 31 24.61 -2.24 -2.62
C LYS A 31 25.46 -2.60 -1.40
N HIS A 32 24.94 -2.37 -0.20
CA HIS A 32 25.58 -2.80 1.05
C HIS A 32 24.61 -3.62 1.91
N PRO A 33 25.02 -4.75 2.53
CA PRO A 33 24.14 -5.66 3.27
C PRO A 33 23.42 -5.03 4.49
N PHE A 34 23.80 -3.80 4.86
CA PHE A 34 23.20 -3.04 5.97
C PHE A 34 22.39 -1.81 5.52
N ILE A 35 22.34 -1.50 4.22
CA ILE A 35 21.51 -0.41 3.71
C ILE A 35 20.08 -0.92 3.55
N VAL A 36 19.17 -0.27 4.26
CA VAL A 36 17.73 -0.48 4.11
C VAL A 36 17.33 0.06 2.74
N ASN A 37 16.79 -0.78 1.86
CA ASN A 37 16.24 -0.33 0.58
C ASN A 37 15.06 0.61 0.86
N ILE A 38 15.28 1.92 0.71
CA ILE A 38 14.27 2.95 0.85
C ILE A 38 13.88 3.43 -0.54
N THR A 39 12.58 3.42 -0.83
CA THR A 39 12.00 3.88 -2.09
C THR A 39 11.26 5.22 -1.89
N TRP A 40 11.13 5.99 -2.97
CA TRP A 40 10.60 7.38 -2.93
C TRP A 40 9.43 7.62 -3.88
N THR A 41 9.05 6.63 -4.69
CA THR A 41 7.95 6.74 -5.64
C THR A 41 6.61 6.77 -4.90
N LEU A 42 5.76 7.75 -5.23
CA LEU A 42 4.37 7.81 -4.79
C LEU A 42 3.53 6.97 -5.76
N CYS A 43 3.20 5.74 -5.38
CA CYS A 43 2.32 4.87 -6.13
C CYS A 43 1.41 4.08 -5.17
N GLY A 44 0.18 3.79 -5.58
CA GLY A 44 -0.82 3.07 -4.79
C GLY A 44 -2.20 3.72 -4.85
N THR A 45 -3.21 3.00 -4.37
CA THR A 45 -4.57 3.52 -4.20
C THR A 45 -4.59 4.45 -2.96
N PRO A 46 -5.13 5.68 -3.05
CA PRO A 46 -4.99 6.70 -2.00
C PRO A 46 -5.35 6.23 -0.56
N GLU A 47 -6.34 5.35 -0.43
CA GLU A 47 -6.86 4.84 0.84
C GLU A 47 -5.87 3.94 1.59
N TYR A 48 -4.90 3.34 0.88
CA TYR A 48 -3.94 2.38 1.44
C TYR A 48 -2.57 2.98 1.71
N LEU A 49 -2.35 4.26 1.36
CA LEU A 49 -1.06 4.90 1.54
C LEU A 49 -0.72 5.11 3.02
N ALA A 50 0.51 4.76 3.39
CA ALA A 50 1.02 5.00 4.73
C ALA A 50 1.40 6.48 4.93
N PRO A 51 1.32 7.03 6.15
CA PRO A 51 1.63 8.43 6.44
C PRO A 51 3.03 8.88 5.97
N GLU A 52 4.02 7.99 6.04
CA GLU A 52 5.39 8.27 5.61
C GLU A 52 5.55 8.39 4.09
N ILE A 53 4.68 7.74 3.31
CA ILE A 53 4.65 7.87 1.85
C ILE A 53 4.12 9.26 1.50
N ILE A 54 3.02 9.68 2.15
CA ILE A 54 2.40 11.00 1.94
C ILE A 54 3.36 12.14 2.31
N GLN A 55 4.16 11.94 3.36
CA GLN A 55 5.14 12.93 3.83
C GLN A 55 6.47 12.87 3.05
N SER A 56 6.59 12.03 2.01
CA SER A 56 7.82 11.85 1.23
C SER A 56 9.05 11.57 2.09
N LYS A 57 8.92 10.79 3.18
CA LYS A 57 10.01 10.50 4.13
C LYS A 57 10.86 9.28 3.75
N GLY A 58 10.64 8.76 2.54
CA GLY A 58 11.18 7.48 2.10
C GLY A 58 10.50 6.32 2.84
N HIS A 59 10.14 5.27 2.11
CA HIS A 59 9.45 4.12 2.68
C HIS A 59 10.27 2.83 2.60
N ASN A 60 10.02 1.94 3.56
CA ASN A 60 10.56 0.59 3.62
C ASN A 60 9.39 -0.42 3.65
N LYS A 61 9.68 -1.70 3.91
CA LYS A 61 8.67 -2.77 4.07
C LYS A 61 7.61 -2.51 5.16
N ALA A 62 7.73 -1.45 5.97
CA ALA A 62 6.73 -1.11 6.98
C ALA A 62 5.40 -0.63 6.39
N VAL A 63 5.40 -0.14 5.15
CA VAL A 63 4.17 0.33 4.47
C VAL A 63 3.22 -0.82 4.15
N ASP A 64 3.75 -2.01 3.90
CA ASP A 64 2.94 -3.21 3.68
C ASP A 64 2.14 -3.60 4.92
N TRP A 65 2.72 -3.40 6.12
CA TRP A 65 2.01 -3.63 7.38
C TRP A 65 0.91 -2.60 7.63
N TRP A 66 1.09 -1.37 7.16
CA TRP A 66 0.03 -0.36 7.19
C TRP A 66 -1.11 -0.77 6.26
N ALA A 67 -0.80 -1.13 5.00
CA ALA A 67 -1.78 -1.60 4.03
C ALA A 67 -2.54 -2.85 4.53
N LEU A 68 -1.86 -3.77 5.22
CA LEU A 68 -2.51 -4.91 5.88
C LEU A 68 -3.52 -4.45 6.95
N GLY A 69 -3.19 -3.43 7.73
CA GLY A 69 -4.11 -2.85 8.72
C GLY A 69 -5.35 -2.24 8.07
N VAL A 70 -5.18 -1.52 6.97
CA VAL A 70 -6.27 -0.96 6.15
C VAL A 70 -7.15 -2.09 5.61
N LEU A 71 -6.55 -3.12 5.01
CA LEU A 71 -7.25 -4.27 4.44
C LEU A 71 -8.05 -5.05 5.49
N ILE A 72 -7.47 -5.32 6.67
CA ILE A 72 -8.19 -6.03 7.74
C ILE A 72 -9.38 -5.20 8.22
N TYR A 73 -9.23 -3.89 8.36
CA TYR A 73 -10.35 -3.02 8.72
C TYR A 73 -11.47 -3.11 7.68
N GLU A 74 -11.11 -2.97 6.39
CA GLU A 74 -12.08 -3.00 5.29
C GLU A 74 -12.82 -4.33 5.19
N MET A 75 -12.13 -5.47 5.35
CA MET A 75 -12.78 -6.78 5.37
C MET A 75 -13.79 -6.95 6.52
N LEU A 76 -13.56 -6.29 7.66
CA LEU A 76 -14.43 -6.40 8.83
C LEU A 76 -15.59 -5.39 8.82
N VAL A 77 -15.38 -4.21 8.24
CA VAL A 77 -16.31 -3.07 8.28
C VAL A 77 -17.05 -2.86 6.97
N GLY A 78 -16.46 -3.28 5.84
CA GLY A 78 -17.00 -3.14 4.49
C GLY A 78 -16.58 -1.86 3.75
N TYR A 79 -15.82 -0.98 4.40
CA TYR A 79 -15.25 0.24 3.80
C TYR A 79 -13.90 0.57 4.44
N PRO A 80 -12.99 1.29 3.76
CA PRO A 80 -11.67 1.61 4.31
C PRO A 80 -11.74 2.58 5.51
N PRO A 81 -10.77 2.56 6.43
CA PRO A 81 -10.77 3.40 7.63
C PRO A 81 -10.57 4.89 7.32
N PHE A 82 -9.96 5.21 6.18
CA PHE A 82 -9.75 6.57 5.69
C PHE A 82 -10.29 6.67 4.27
N PHE A 83 -11.37 7.42 4.09
CA PHE A 83 -11.97 7.68 2.78
C PHE A 83 -12.51 9.10 2.75
N ASP A 84 -12.57 9.68 1.57
CA ASP A 84 -13.09 11.02 1.29
C ASP A 84 -13.37 11.12 -0.22
N ASP A 85 -14.14 12.13 -0.63
CA ASP A 85 -14.43 12.36 -2.06
C ASP A 85 -13.19 12.88 -2.80
N ASN A 86 -12.28 13.53 -2.07
CA ASN A 86 -11.06 14.11 -2.62
C ASN A 86 -9.82 13.41 -2.04
N PRO A 87 -8.83 13.02 -2.88
CA PRO A 87 -7.59 12.40 -2.41
C PRO A 87 -6.86 13.19 -1.32
N PHE A 88 -6.90 14.53 -1.37
CA PHE A 88 -6.29 15.34 -0.30
C PHE A 88 -7.00 15.18 1.05
N GLY A 89 -8.33 15.01 1.07
CA GLY A 89 -9.09 14.74 2.30
C GLY A 89 -8.73 13.39 2.89
N ILE A 90 -8.49 12.38 2.05
CA ILE A 90 -7.96 11.07 2.47
C ILE A 90 -6.60 11.25 3.15
N TYR A 91 -5.69 12.04 2.56
CA TYR A 91 -4.37 12.29 3.12
C TYR A 91 -4.43 12.99 4.47
N GLU A 92 -5.28 14.00 4.62
CA GLU A 92 -5.49 14.69 5.90
C GLU A 92 -5.98 13.73 6.99
N LYS A 93 -6.91 12.82 6.65
CA LYS A 93 -7.42 11.80 7.58
C LYS A 93 -6.35 10.78 7.97
N ILE A 94 -5.54 10.33 7.01
CA ILE A 94 -4.41 9.42 7.26
C ILE A 94 -3.39 10.08 8.20
N LEU A 95 -3.04 11.35 7.94
CA LEU A 95 -2.12 12.12 8.77
C LEU A 95 -2.69 12.41 10.16
N GLY A 96 -4.01 12.61 10.26
CA GLY A 96 -4.72 12.77 11.52
C GLY A 96 -4.83 11.47 12.33
N GLY A 97 -4.74 10.30 11.69
CA GLY A 97 -4.67 8.99 12.34
C GLY A 97 -5.94 8.61 13.14
N ARG A 98 -7.06 9.30 12.91
CA ARG A 98 -8.32 9.05 13.61
C ARG A 98 -9.15 8.01 12.86
N ILE A 99 -9.37 6.87 13.50
CA ILE A 99 -10.17 5.77 12.97
C ILE A 99 -11.49 5.69 13.73
N GLU A 100 -12.61 5.64 13.00
CA GLU A 100 -13.92 5.38 13.56
C GLU A 100 -14.16 3.88 13.73
N TRP A 101 -14.86 3.47 14.79
CA TRP A 101 -15.03 2.05 15.12
C TRP A 101 -16.51 1.70 15.26
N PRO A 102 -17.07 0.94 14.31
CA PRO A 102 -18.41 0.38 14.46
C PRO A 102 -18.50 -0.52 15.71
N LYS A 103 -19.69 -0.59 16.31
CA LYS A 103 -19.92 -1.34 17.56
C LYS A 103 -19.72 -2.86 17.42
N HIS A 104 -19.86 -3.40 16.21
CA HIS A 104 -19.75 -4.83 15.93
C HIS A 104 -18.31 -5.32 15.80
N VAL A 105 -17.32 -4.41 15.73
CA VAL A 105 -15.92 -4.80 15.53
C VAL A 105 -15.37 -5.42 16.82
N ASP A 106 -14.83 -6.63 16.69
CA ASP A 106 -14.22 -7.37 17.79
C ASP A 106 -13.08 -6.56 18.46
N PRO A 107 -13.02 -6.46 19.80
CA PRO A 107 -11.98 -5.71 20.51
C PRO A 107 -10.54 -6.19 20.23
N ILE A 108 -10.34 -7.49 19.99
CA ILE A 108 -9.04 -8.09 19.65
C ILE A 108 -8.65 -7.70 18.22
N ALA A 109 -9.61 -7.68 17.28
CA ALA A 109 -9.37 -7.20 15.93
C ALA A 109 -8.98 -5.70 15.93
N LYS A 110 -9.72 -4.90 16.70
CA LYS A 110 -9.43 -3.48 16.91
C LYS A 110 -8.04 -3.24 17.48
N ASP A 111 -7.59 -4.06 18.44
CA ASP A 111 -6.22 -4.00 18.99
C ASP A 111 -5.15 -4.29 17.92
N LEU A 112 -5.37 -5.29 17.07
CA LEU A 112 -4.45 -5.61 15.96
C LEU A 112 -4.33 -4.44 14.98
N ILE A 113 -5.48 -3.96 14.48
CA ILE A 113 -5.52 -2.89 13.47
C ILE A 113 -4.88 -1.61 14.02
N LYS A 114 -5.16 -1.25 15.28
CA LYS A 114 -4.52 -0.08 15.91
C LYS A 114 -3.00 -0.18 15.97
N LYS A 115 -2.45 -1.38 16.14
CA LYS A 115 -0.99 -1.61 16.18
C LYS A 115 -0.35 -1.63 14.79
N LEU A 116 -1.12 -1.98 13.75
CA LEU A 116 -0.71 -1.90 12.35
C LEU A 116 -0.82 -0.46 11.79
N LEU A 117 -1.85 0.28 12.18
CA LEU A 117 -2.11 1.66 11.76
C LEU A 117 -1.45 2.70 12.69
N ILE A 118 -0.21 2.42 13.10
CA ILE A 118 0.62 3.38 13.83
C ILE A 118 1.41 4.21 12.82
N ALA A 119 1.29 5.54 12.90
CA ALA A 119 2.02 6.47 12.03
C ALA A 119 3.54 6.38 12.19
N ASP A 120 4.02 6.20 13.43
CA ASP A 120 5.42 5.93 13.71
C ASP A 120 5.81 4.49 13.30
N ARG A 121 6.46 4.37 12.14
CA ARG A 121 6.94 3.09 11.58
C ARG A 121 7.81 2.28 12.54
N THR A 122 8.51 2.91 13.49
CA THR A 122 9.39 2.19 14.44
C THR A 122 8.60 1.45 15.52
N LYS A 123 7.35 1.87 15.75
CA LYS A 123 6.41 1.28 16.70
C LYS A 123 5.32 0.46 16.00
N ARG A 124 5.34 0.41 14.67
CA ARG A 124 4.36 -0.33 13.87
C ARG A 124 4.61 -1.84 13.99
N LEU A 125 3.55 -2.58 14.29
CA LEU A 125 3.61 -4.04 14.34
C LEU A 125 4.07 -4.58 12.98
N GLY A 126 4.95 -5.59 12.99
CA GLY A 126 5.55 -6.11 11.75
C GLY A 126 6.90 -5.46 11.38
N ASN A 127 7.20 -4.27 11.91
CA ASN A 127 8.47 -3.56 11.68
C ASN A 127 9.34 -3.45 12.96
N MET A 128 8.95 -4.15 14.02
CA MET A 128 9.74 -4.26 15.26
C MET A 128 10.79 -5.38 15.15
N ARG A 129 11.50 -5.67 16.24
CA ARG A 129 12.62 -6.61 16.28
C ARG A 129 12.29 -8.02 15.75
N GLN A 130 11.07 -8.53 15.95
CA GLN A 130 10.68 -9.86 15.47
C GLN A 130 9.93 -9.83 14.13
N GLY A 131 9.78 -8.65 13.52
CA GLY A 131 9.17 -8.48 12.21
C GLY A 131 7.76 -9.08 12.12
N ALA A 132 7.55 -9.91 11.10
CA ALA A 132 6.27 -10.60 10.86
C ALA A 132 5.79 -11.49 12.02
N GLU A 133 6.72 -11.97 12.86
CA GLU A 133 6.40 -12.87 13.96
C GLU A 133 5.56 -12.18 15.04
N ASP A 134 5.77 -10.87 15.27
CA ASP A 134 4.97 -10.09 16.20
C ASP A 134 3.50 -10.00 15.75
N VAL A 135 3.26 -10.01 14.43
CA VAL A 135 1.91 -10.03 13.84
C VAL A 135 1.29 -11.42 14.02
N LYS A 136 2.02 -12.48 13.68
CA LYS A 136 1.55 -13.87 13.79
C LYS A 136 1.17 -14.28 15.22
N ARG A 137 1.89 -13.75 16.21
CA ARG A 137 1.64 -14.01 17.65
C ARG A 137 0.49 -13.19 18.23
N HIS A 138 -0.07 -12.25 17.47
CA HIS A 138 -1.18 -11.44 17.96
C HIS A 138 -2.39 -12.31 18.30
N ARG A 139 -3.12 -11.95 19.36
CA ARG A 139 -4.29 -12.72 19.85
C ARG A 139 -5.37 -12.95 18.80
N TRP A 140 -5.46 -12.06 17.81
CA TRP A 140 -6.40 -12.19 16.68
C TRP A 140 -6.12 -13.43 15.82
N PHE A 141 -4.85 -13.82 15.70
CA PHE A 141 -4.42 -15.00 14.95
C PHE A 141 -4.26 -16.26 15.82
N LYS A 142 -4.76 -16.26 17.06
CA LYS A 142 -4.58 -17.37 18.01
C LYS A 142 -5.09 -18.72 17.49
N LEU A 143 -6.12 -18.71 16.65
CA LEU A 143 -6.74 -19.92 16.09
C LEU A 143 -6.06 -20.40 14.80
N ILE A 144 -5.09 -19.66 14.28
CA ILE A 144 -4.40 -20.00 13.03
C ILE A 144 -3.15 -20.81 13.35
N ASP A 145 -3.11 -22.04 12.84
CA ASP A 145 -1.87 -22.81 12.79
C ASP A 145 -1.05 -22.36 11.57
N TRP A 146 -0.06 -21.53 11.83
CA TRP A 146 0.84 -20.99 10.82
C TRP A 146 1.72 -22.04 10.12
N ILE A 147 1.84 -23.25 10.66
CA ILE A 147 2.55 -24.38 10.03
C ILE A 147 1.71 -24.97 8.89
N LEU A 148 0.38 -24.99 9.06
CA LEU A 148 -0.56 -25.57 8.09
C LEU A 148 -0.85 -24.65 6.90
N VAL A 149 -0.74 -23.33 7.08
CA VAL A 149 -0.96 -22.31 6.04
C VAL A 149 -0.14 -22.58 4.77
N PRO A 150 1.21 -22.65 4.80
CA PRO A 150 1.99 -22.88 3.58
C PRO A 150 1.76 -24.26 2.96
N GLN A 151 1.31 -25.24 3.77
CA GLN A 151 0.98 -26.59 3.32
C GLN A 151 -0.40 -26.68 2.65
N ARG A 152 -1.20 -25.59 2.69
CA ARG A 152 -2.57 -25.53 2.16
C ARG A 152 -3.51 -26.56 2.82
N LEU A 153 -3.26 -26.87 4.09
CA LEU A 153 -4.03 -27.85 4.86
C LEU A 153 -5.18 -27.24 5.69
N LEU A 154 -5.28 -25.90 5.73
CA LEU A 154 -6.40 -25.23 6.36
C LEU A 154 -7.62 -25.24 5.44
N ASN A 155 -8.79 -25.58 5.99
CA ASN A 155 -10.05 -25.48 5.26
C ASN A 155 -10.44 -24.00 5.10
N PRO A 156 -10.57 -23.48 3.87
CA PRO A 156 -11.00 -22.10 3.66
C PRO A 156 -12.48 -21.96 4.05
N PRO A 157 -12.87 -20.86 4.71
CA PRO A 157 -14.26 -20.64 5.12
C PRO A 157 -15.20 -20.40 3.93
N ILE A 158 -14.66 -19.93 2.81
CA ILE A 158 -15.40 -19.64 1.58
C ILE A 158 -14.69 -20.37 0.44
N GLY A 159 -15.40 -21.30 -0.21
CA GLY A 159 -14.96 -21.92 -1.45
C GLY A 159 -15.61 -21.22 -2.66
N PRO A 160 -14.86 -20.89 -3.73
CA PRO A 160 -15.44 -20.32 -4.94
C PRO A 160 -16.39 -21.32 -5.59
N ARG A 161 -17.52 -20.83 -6.12
CA ARG A 161 -18.51 -21.67 -6.80
C ARG A 161 -18.14 -21.80 -8.28
N VAL A 162 -17.21 -22.70 -8.59
CA VAL A 162 -16.79 -22.97 -9.98
C VAL A 162 -17.58 -24.17 -10.50
N LYS A 163 -18.32 -23.99 -11.59
CA LYS A 163 -19.18 -25.03 -12.19
C LYS A 163 -18.44 -25.89 -13.21
N ALA A 164 -17.51 -25.30 -13.96
CA ALA A 164 -16.82 -25.96 -15.07
C ALA A 164 -15.46 -25.31 -15.37
N PRO A 165 -14.57 -26.00 -16.11
CA PRO A 165 -13.37 -25.36 -16.67
C PRO A 165 -13.75 -24.13 -17.51
N GLY A 166 -13.15 -22.98 -17.22
CA GLY A 166 -13.43 -21.71 -17.90
C GLY A 166 -14.65 -20.93 -17.35
N ASP A 167 -15.25 -21.36 -16.24
CA ASP A 167 -16.32 -20.60 -15.59
C ASP A 167 -15.80 -19.27 -15.03
N ALA A 168 -16.23 -18.17 -15.67
CA ALA A 168 -15.91 -16.81 -15.29
C ALA A 168 -17.02 -16.13 -14.45
N SER A 169 -17.99 -16.88 -13.93
CA SER A 169 -19.14 -16.30 -13.18
C SER A 169 -18.80 -15.61 -11.86
N CYS A 170 -17.55 -15.74 -11.37
CA CYS A 170 -17.04 -15.02 -10.21
C CYS A 170 -16.43 -13.64 -10.59
N PHE A 171 -16.48 -13.23 -11.86
CA PHE A 171 -15.95 -11.98 -12.38
C PHE A 171 -17.06 -11.11 -12.96
N ASP A 172 -16.84 -9.80 -13.01
CA ASP A 172 -17.76 -8.88 -13.70
C ASP A 172 -17.62 -9.00 -15.22
N ASP A 173 -18.70 -8.73 -15.94
CA ASP A 173 -18.70 -8.68 -17.40
C ASP A 173 -18.13 -7.33 -17.88
N TYR A 174 -17.07 -7.39 -18.66
CA TYR A 174 -16.47 -6.22 -19.32
C TYR A 174 -16.65 -6.31 -20.83
N PRO A 175 -16.81 -5.17 -21.54
CA PRO A 175 -16.90 -5.17 -22.99
C PRO A 175 -15.57 -5.64 -23.61
N GLU A 176 -15.67 -6.65 -24.48
CA GLU A 176 -14.54 -7.14 -25.26
C GLU A 176 -14.06 -6.06 -26.22
N THR A 177 -12.78 -5.72 -26.14
CA THR A 177 -12.13 -4.79 -27.08
C THR A 177 -11.33 -5.61 -28.08
N ASP A 178 -11.54 -5.40 -29.38
CA ASP A 178 -10.72 -6.07 -30.40
C ASP A 178 -9.33 -5.43 -30.43
N TRP A 179 -8.41 -6.00 -29.66
CA TRP A 179 -7.01 -5.56 -29.62
C TRP A 179 -6.33 -5.61 -31.00
N ARG A 180 -6.82 -6.44 -31.93
CA ARG A 180 -6.27 -6.53 -33.30
C ARG A 180 -6.65 -5.36 -34.20
N SER A 181 -7.66 -4.59 -33.81
CA SER A 181 -8.05 -3.36 -34.50
C SER A 181 -7.13 -2.18 -34.17
N GLN A 182 -6.22 -2.33 -33.18
CA GLN A 182 -5.27 -1.28 -32.83
C GLN A 182 -4.16 -1.20 -33.88
N PRO A 183 -3.79 0.01 -34.33
CA PRO A 183 -2.68 0.19 -35.27
C PRO A 183 -1.36 -0.24 -34.62
N PRO A 184 -0.39 -0.73 -35.42
CA PRO A 184 0.94 -1.05 -34.91
C PRO A 184 1.63 0.21 -34.37
N LEU A 185 2.40 0.03 -33.30
CA LEU A 185 3.16 1.11 -32.68
C LEU A 185 4.23 1.65 -33.67
N PRO A 186 4.49 2.97 -33.67
CA PRO A 186 5.60 3.56 -34.40
C PRO A 186 6.94 2.92 -34.00
N PRO A 187 7.93 2.86 -34.91
CA PRO A 187 9.25 2.31 -34.62
C PRO A 187 9.96 2.95 -33.41
N GLU A 188 9.71 4.24 -33.18
CA GLU A 188 10.27 5.00 -32.04
C GLU A 188 9.72 4.50 -30.70
N GLU A 189 8.44 4.15 -30.64
CA GLU A 189 7.81 3.60 -29.44
C GLU A 189 8.18 2.13 -29.22
N LEU A 190 8.30 1.36 -30.31
CA LEU A 190 8.84 -0.01 -30.24
C LEU A 190 10.26 -0.05 -29.71
N ALA A 191 11.07 0.98 -29.99
CA ALA A 191 12.43 1.08 -29.48
C ALA A 191 12.51 1.15 -27.95
N LEU A 192 11.46 1.65 -27.28
CA LEU A 192 11.39 1.74 -25.81
C LEU A 192 11.30 0.37 -25.12
N PHE A 193 10.96 -0.69 -25.87
CA PHE A 193 10.75 -2.04 -25.35
C PHE A 193 11.77 -3.06 -25.88
N GLN A 194 12.88 -2.61 -26.48
CA GLN A 194 13.88 -3.53 -27.05
C GLN A 194 14.56 -4.46 -26.03
N ASP A 195 14.60 -4.04 -24.76
CA ASP A 195 15.20 -4.78 -23.66
C ASP A 195 14.18 -5.57 -22.81
N PHE A 196 12.94 -5.69 -23.28
CA PHE A 196 11.88 -6.46 -22.60
C PHE A 196 11.97 -7.95 -22.93
#